data_AF-A0A8B7E336-F1
#
_entry.id   AF-A0A8B7E336-F1
#
_cell.length_a   1.000
_cell.length_b   1.000
_cell.length_c   1.000
_cell.angle_alpha   90.00
_cell.angle_beta   90.00
_cell.angle_gamma   90.00
#
_symmetry.space_group_name_H-M   'P 1'
#
loop_
_entity.id
_entity.type
_entity.pdbx_description
1 polymer ?
#
loop_
_entity_poly.entity_id
_entity_poly.type
_entity_poly.pdbx_seq_one_letter_code
_entity_poly.pdbx_strand_id
1 'polypeptide(L)'
;MESEFKKELKNCVIKTIDSRALDLNGISQCIWEHPELCFQENYAHDLLTTFLEKEKFVVQRKTPLETAFIARYGDATGLKVGVFCEYDALPGLGHGCGHNLIAEVGIATGL
;
A
#
# COMPACT_ATOMS: atom_id res chain seq x y z
N MET A 1 -4.02 29.35 -14.14
CA MET A 1 -2.66 28.86 -13.83
C MET A 1 -2.72 27.71 -12.83
N GLU A 2 -3.31 27.90 -11.66
CA GLU A 2 -3.47 26.85 -10.64
C GLU A 2 -4.28 25.63 -11.12
N SER A 3 -5.28 25.84 -11.99
CA SER A 3 -6.07 24.74 -12.56
C SER A 3 -5.31 23.85 -13.55
N GLU A 4 -4.34 24.41 -14.29
CA GLU A 4 -3.57 23.66 -15.28
C GLU A 4 -2.51 22.81 -14.60
N PHE A 5 -1.79 23.38 -13.62
CA PHE A 5 -0.83 22.64 -12.80
C PHE A 5 -1.48 21.46 -12.06
N LYS A 6 -2.66 21.66 -11.47
CA LYS A 6 -3.43 20.57 -10.83
C LYS A 6 -3.80 19.46 -11.82
N LYS A 7 -4.12 19.82 -13.06
CA LYS A 7 -4.46 18.88 -14.12
C LYS A 7 -3.24 18.09 -14.59
N GLU A 8 -2.08 18.74 -14.72
CA GLU A 8 -0.81 18.10 -15.03
C GLU A 8 -0.42 17.08 -13.96
N LEU A 9 -0.49 17.46 -12.67
CA LEU A 9 -0.24 16.54 -11.55
C LEU A 9 -1.19 15.34 -11.58
N LYS A 10 -2.50 15.59 -11.77
CA LYS A 10 -3.50 14.51 -11.87
C LYS A 10 -3.17 13.54 -13.01
N ASN A 11 -2.79 14.06 -14.17
CA ASN A 11 -2.42 13.23 -15.32
C ASN A 11 -1.12 12.45 -15.09
N CYS A 12 -0.15 13.04 -14.38
CA CYS A 12 1.07 12.37 -13.97
C CYS A 12 0.73 11.15 -13.09
N VAL A 13 -0.04 11.37 -12.03
CA VAL A 13 -0.48 10.30 -11.11
C VAL A 13 -1.23 9.19 -11.84
N ILE A 14 -2.22 9.53 -12.67
CA ILE A 14 -2.98 8.53 -13.44
C ILE A 14 -2.05 7.67 -14.30
N LYS A 15 -1.13 8.29 -15.05
CA LYS A 15 -0.18 7.56 -15.90
C LYS A 15 0.75 6.67 -15.09
N THR A 16 1.23 7.14 -13.94
CA THR A 16 2.09 6.34 -13.04
C THR A 16 1.34 5.10 -12.59
N ILE A 17 0.12 5.25 -12.08
CA ILE A 17 -0.70 4.13 -11.59
C ILE A 17 -1.05 3.17 -12.73
N ASP A 18 -1.49 3.67 -13.88
CA ASP A 18 -1.82 2.84 -15.05
C ASP A 18 -0.60 2.02 -15.51
N SER A 19 0.61 2.59 -15.47
CA SER A 19 1.84 1.88 -15.84
C SER A 19 2.27 0.80 -14.84
N ARG A 20 1.75 0.85 -13.60
CA ARG A 20 2.04 -0.08 -12.50
C ARG A 20 0.90 -1.06 -12.23
N ALA A 21 -0.21 -0.98 -12.97
CA ALA A 21 -1.42 -1.73 -12.70
C ALA A 21 -1.20 -3.26 -12.59
N LEU A 22 -0.32 -3.83 -13.41
CA LEU A 22 -0.01 -5.26 -13.34
C LEU A 22 0.75 -5.65 -12.07
N ASP A 23 1.71 -4.83 -11.65
CA ASP A 23 2.50 -5.08 -10.44
C ASP A 23 1.62 -4.93 -9.19
N LEU A 24 0.80 -3.88 -9.15
CA LEU A 24 -0.14 -3.61 -8.05
C LEU A 24 -1.20 -4.70 -7.93
N ASN A 25 -1.83 -5.09 -9.04
CA ASN A 25 -2.77 -6.21 -9.05
C ASN A 25 -2.07 -7.51 -8.62
N GLY A 26 -0.82 -7.74 -9.05
CA GLY A 26 -0.02 -8.88 -8.62
C GLY A 26 0.11 -8.97 -7.10
N ILE A 27 0.39 -7.85 -6.42
CA ILE A 27 0.44 -7.78 -4.95
C ILE A 27 -0.92 -8.12 -4.34
N SER A 28 -2.00 -7.53 -4.88
CA SER A 28 -3.38 -7.79 -4.46
C SER A 28 -3.75 -9.26 -4.57
N GLN A 29 -3.42 -9.91 -5.68
CA GLN A 29 -3.65 -11.35 -5.88
C GLN A 29 -2.82 -12.19 -4.91
N CYS A 30 -1.55 -11.86 -4.70
CA CYS A 30 -0.72 -12.57 -3.73
C CYS A 30 -1.31 -12.51 -2.33
N ILE A 31 -1.81 -11.35 -1.88
CA ILE A 31 -2.48 -11.22 -0.58
C ILE A 31 -3.78 -12.03 -0.57
N TRP A 32 -4.60 -11.91 -1.62
CA TRP A 32 -5.85 -12.67 -1.76
C TRP A 32 -5.64 -14.19 -1.63
N GLU A 33 -4.60 -14.73 -2.25
CA GLU A 33 -4.24 -16.15 -2.26
C GLU A 33 -3.65 -16.64 -0.93
N HIS A 34 -3.19 -15.72 -0.07
CA HIS A 34 -2.57 -16.02 1.23
C HIS A 34 -3.34 -15.34 2.37
N PRO A 35 -4.59 -15.74 2.65
CA PRO A 35 -5.37 -15.13 3.70
C PRO A 35 -4.77 -15.40 5.08
N GLU A 36 -4.39 -14.34 5.79
CA GLU A 36 -3.82 -14.39 7.14
C GLU A 36 -4.74 -13.68 8.13
N LEU A 37 -4.94 -14.25 9.31
CA LEU A 37 -5.84 -13.67 10.32
C LEU A 37 -5.22 -12.45 11.01
N CYS A 38 -6.06 -11.70 11.73
CA CYS A 38 -5.63 -10.54 12.49
C CYS A 38 -4.41 -10.84 13.38
N PHE A 39 -3.41 -9.96 13.30
CA PHE A 39 -2.11 -10.05 13.98
C PHE A 39 -1.21 -11.22 13.55
N GLN A 40 -1.53 -11.90 12.45
CA GLN A 40 -0.77 -13.04 11.92
C GLN A 40 -0.38 -12.86 10.44
N GLU A 41 -0.55 -11.66 9.90
CA GLU A 41 -0.36 -11.24 8.51
C GLU A 41 1.12 -11.08 8.12
N ASN A 42 1.92 -12.13 8.33
CA ASN A 42 3.37 -12.10 8.14
C ASN A 42 3.75 -12.03 6.65
N TYR A 43 3.07 -12.82 5.81
CA TYR A 43 3.29 -12.82 4.37
C TYR A 43 2.89 -11.47 3.76
N ALA A 44 1.69 -10.99 4.07
CA ALA A 44 1.22 -9.69 3.57
C ALA A 44 2.13 -8.55 4.05
N HIS A 45 2.51 -8.53 5.33
CA HIS A 45 3.46 -7.56 5.88
C HIS A 45 4.78 -7.56 5.09
N ASP A 46 5.41 -8.72 4.92
CA ASP A 46 6.72 -8.81 4.26
C ASP A 46 6.64 -8.46 2.77
N LEU A 47 5.56 -8.83 2.09
CA LEU A 47 5.32 -8.46 0.70
C LEU A 47 5.20 -6.93 0.53
N LEU A 48 4.34 -6.29 1.32
CA LEU A 48 4.06 -4.85 1.23
C LEU A 48 5.29 -4.01 1.61
N THR A 49 5.96 -4.36 2.70
CA THR A 49 7.15 -3.63 3.16
C THR A 49 8.32 -3.77 2.19
N THR A 50 8.52 -4.96 1.61
CA THR A 50 9.55 -5.18 0.58
C THR A 50 9.25 -4.39 -0.69
N PHE A 51 7.98 -4.31 -1.10
CA PHE A 51 7.60 -3.49 -2.24
C PHE A 51 7.91 -2.00 -2.00
N LEU A 52 7.47 -1.45 -0.87
CA LEU A 52 7.69 -0.04 -0.53
C LEU A 52 9.17 0.33 -0.41
N GLU A 53 10.01 -0.56 0.13
CA GLU A 53 11.47 -0.38 0.17
C GLU A 53 12.09 -0.30 -1.23
N LYS A 54 11.59 -1.10 -2.19
CA LYS A 54 12.04 -1.04 -3.60
C LYS A 54 11.68 0.31 -4.23
N GLU A 55 10.49 0.83 -3.90
CA GLU A 55 9.99 2.16 -4.27
C GLU A 55 10.62 3.30 -3.45
N LYS A 56 11.70 3.03 -2.71
CA LYS A 56 12.53 4.01 -1.98
C LYS A 56 11.83 4.68 -0.79
N PHE A 57 10.77 4.08 -0.26
CA PHE A 57 10.22 4.50 1.03
C PHE A 57 11.20 4.17 2.16
N VAL A 58 11.22 5.02 3.18
CA VAL A 58 11.84 4.69 4.47
C VAL A 58 10.83 3.88 5.27
N VAL A 59 11.02 2.56 5.32
CA VAL A 59 10.11 1.62 5.98
C VAL A 59 10.63 1.25 7.36
N GLN A 60 9.79 1.42 8.36
CA GLN A 60 9.94 0.87 9.70
C GLN A 60 9.01 -0.34 9.80
N ARG A 61 9.59 -1.54 9.67
CA ARG A 61 8.87 -2.81 9.81
C ARG A 61 8.59 -3.12 11.27
N LYS A 62 7.58 -3.95 11.53
CA LYS A 62 7.25 -4.52 12.84
C LYS A 62 7.08 -3.48 13.95
N THR A 63 6.29 -2.44 13.66
CA THR A 63 5.98 -1.39 14.63
C THR A 63 4.58 -0.80 14.38
N PRO A 64 3.75 -0.61 15.44
CA PRO A 64 4.00 -0.99 16.83
C PRO A 64 3.74 -2.50 17.12
N LEU A 65 3.33 -3.28 16.12
CA LEU A 65 3.02 -4.71 16.22
C LEU A 65 3.89 -5.51 15.25
N GLU A 66 4.02 -6.82 15.45
CA GLU A 66 4.84 -7.72 14.62
C GLU A 66 4.48 -7.70 13.14
N THR A 67 3.21 -7.45 12.82
CA THR A 67 2.70 -7.42 11.45
C THR A 67 2.31 -6.00 11.01
N ALA A 68 2.64 -4.97 11.78
CA ALA A 68 2.39 -3.56 11.42
C ALA A 68 3.66 -2.87 10.91
N PHE A 69 3.53 -1.85 10.07
CA PHE A 69 4.65 -1.06 9.58
C PHE A 69 4.32 0.43 9.42
N ILE A 70 5.35 1.26 9.35
CA ILE A 70 5.24 2.67 8.95
C ILE A 70 6.17 2.91 7.76
N ALA A 71 5.62 3.34 6.63
CA ALA A 71 6.38 3.74 5.45
C ALA A 71 6.29 5.26 5.24
N ARG A 72 7.43 5.91 4.98
CA ARG A 72 7.51 7.36 4.77
C ARG A 72 8.20 7.69 3.45
N TYR A 73 7.65 8.68 2.75
CA TYR A 73 8.20 9.23 1.52
C TYR A 73 8.03 10.75 1.49
N GLY A 74 8.98 11.45 0.86
CA GLY A 74 9.02 12.92 0.83
C GLY A 74 9.77 13.55 2.00
N ASP A 75 9.66 14.89 2.10
CA ASP A 75 10.33 15.69 3.12
C ASP A 75 9.57 15.68 4.47
N ALA A 76 10.29 15.83 5.57
CA ALA A 76 9.74 15.97 6.91
C ALA A 76 9.08 17.35 7.14
N THR A 77 9.33 18.32 6.27
CA THR A 77 8.74 19.66 6.32
C THR A 77 7.52 19.77 5.40
N GLY A 78 6.41 20.32 5.91
CA GLY A 78 5.16 20.49 5.14
C GLY A 78 3.98 19.65 5.62
N LEU A 79 2.94 19.59 4.79
CA LEU A 79 1.71 18.84 5.06
C LEU A 79 2.00 17.34 5.09
N LYS A 80 1.54 16.67 6.15
CA LYS A 80 1.65 15.21 6.30
C LYS A 80 0.30 14.58 6.02
N VAL A 81 0.26 13.68 5.05
CA VAL A 81 -0.92 12.87 4.72
C VAL A 81 -0.68 11.45 5.20
N GLY A 82 -1.60 10.93 6.01
CA GLY A 82 -1.57 9.53 6.47
C GLY A 82 -2.53 8.69 5.65
N VAL A 83 -2.08 7.50 5.24
CA VAL A 83 -2.88 6.48 4.56
C VAL A 83 -2.81 5.21 5.40
N PHE A 84 -3.96 4.64 5.70
CA PHE A 84 -4.05 3.38 6.45
C PHE A 84 -4.18 2.22 5.47
N CYS A 85 -3.34 1.20 5.69
CA CYS A 85 -3.24 0.01 4.87
C CYS A 85 -3.64 -1.18 5.76
N GLU A 86 -4.68 -1.89 5.36
CA GLU A 86 -5.22 -3.07 6.06
C GLU A 86 -5.05 -4.28 5.16
N TYR A 87 -4.76 -5.46 5.73
CA TYR A 87 -4.41 -6.65 4.97
C TYR A 87 -4.67 -7.97 5.73
N ASP A 88 -5.51 -7.94 6.77
CA ASP A 88 -5.99 -9.16 7.44
C ASP A 88 -7.19 -9.79 6.71
N ALA A 89 -7.39 -11.07 6.96
CA ALA A 89 -8.46 -11.89 6.43
C ALA A 89 -9.43 -12.35 7.53
N LEU A 90 -10.61 -12.78 7.11
CA LEU A 90 -11.64 -13.31 7.99
C LEU A 90 -11.53 -14.83 8.16
N PRO A 91 -11.77 -15.36 9.38
CA PRO A 91 -11.82 -16.81 9.62
C PRO A 91 -12.84 -17.51 8.71
N GLY A 92 -12.38 -18.51 7.95
CA GLY A 92 -13.23 -19.33 7.08
C GLY A 92 -13.77 -18.64 5.83
N LEU A 93 -13.49 -17.34 5.63
CA LEU A 93 -13.95 -16.56 4.48
C LEU A 93 -12.81 -15.94 3.66
N GLY A 94 -11.59 -15.88 4.21
CA GLY A 94 -10.46 -15.21 3.55
C GLY A 94 -10.67 -13.71 3.47
N HIS A 95 -10.20 -13.05 2.41
CA HIS A 95 -10.38 -11.61 2.21
C HIS A 95 -11.80 -11.21 1.76
N GLY A 96 -12.84 -11.76 2.41
CA GLY A 96 -14.24 -11.42 2.13
C GLY A 96 -14.60 -9.94 2.34
N CYS A 97 -13.80 -9.20 3.12
CA CYS A 97 -13.90 -7.74 3.29
C CYS A 97 -13.08 -6.95 2.26
N GLY A 98 -12.28 -7.61 1.41
CA GLY A 98 -11.47 -6.96 0.38
C GLY A 98 -10.22 -6.24 0.90
N HIS A 99 -9.65 -6.65 2.04
CA HIS A 99 -8.45 -5.99 2.58
C HIS A 99 -7.22 -6.11 1.65
N ASN A 100 -7.16 -7.11 0.77
CA ASN A 100 -6.18 -7.15 -0.31
C ASN A 100 -6.26 -5.92 -1.24
N LEU A 101 -7.46 -5.43 -1.53
CA LEU A 101 -7.67 -4.22 -2.35
C LEU A 101 -7.34 -2.95 -1.57
N ILE A 102 -7.65 -2.92 -0.27
CA ILE A 102 -7.24 -1.81 0.61
C ILE A 102 -5.71 -1.72 0.64
N ALA A 103 -5.03 -2.86 0.76
CA ALA A 103 -3.58 -2.92 0.75
C ALA A 103 -2.98 -2.40 -0.57
N GLU A 104 -3.51 -2.86 -1.70
CA GLU A 104 -3.11 -2.43 -3.04
C GLU A 104 -3.24 -0.92 -3.24
N VAL A 105 -4.42 -0.35 -2.94
CA VAL A 105 -4.65 1.09 -3.09
C VAL A 105 -3.83 1.90 -2.07
N GLY A 106 -3.65 1.37 -0.87
CA GLY A 106 -2.86 1.98 0.20
C GLY A 106 -1.41 2.21 -0.22
N ILE A 107 -0.74 1.18 -0.76
CA ILE A 107 0.65 1.31 -1.25
C ILE A 107 0.74 2.12 -2.54
N ALA A 108 -0.29 2.04 -3.41
CA ALA A 108 -0.32 2.77 -4.67
C ALA A 108 -0.41 4.29 -4.47
N THR A 109 -1.01 4.75 -3.37
CA THR A 109 -1.23 6.19 -3.09
C THR A 109 0.07 7.00 -3.02
N GLY A 110 1.20 6.35 -2.70
CA GLY A 110 2.49 7.02 -2.53
C GLY A 110 3.44 6.94 -3.74
N LEU A 111 3.03 6.31 -4.85
CA LEU A 111 3.83 6.17 -6.08
C LEU A 111 3.70 7.40 -6.99
#